data_AF-Q5A9E6-F1
#
_entry.id   AF-Q5A9E6-F1
#
_cell.length_a   1.000
_cell.length_b   1.000
_cell.length_c   1.000
_cell.angle_alpha   90.00
_cell.angle_beta   90.00
_cell.angle_gamma   90.00
#
_symmetry.space_group_name_H-M   'P 1'
#
loop_
_entity.id
_entity.type
_entity.pdbx_description
1 polymer ?
#
loop_
_entity_poly.entity_id
_entity_poly.type
_entity_poly.pdbx_seq_one_letter_code
_entity_poly.pdbx_strand_id
1 'polypeptide(L)'
;MSADENNKVRFERLRLVARKALEQSIKKSLTMEQVKTCFPTLVTSQDGVRSLELALSQMSGFWHANSLDEFDLIYKEKDIESKLDELDDIIQNAQRTKDSGKEPSNIDQLSPLEIVDSTIVSNSKNVLDSLQMIYDQLCLDNAELYTELSELTKESTRINNSIKSGIEQLNKEANSVELEKAGLQIDKLIDILEEK
;
A
#
# COMPACT_ATOMS: atom_id res chain seq x y z
N MET A 1 1.90 15.59 -15.55
CA MET A 1 2.86 15.70 -14.44
C MET A 1 2.03 15.67 -13.18
N SER A 2 2.15 14.61 -12.38
CA SER A 2 1.32 14.44 -11.18
C SER A 2 1.63 15.56 -10.19
N ALA A 3 0.63 15.99 -9.44
CA ALA A 3 0.76 17.10 -8.50
C ALA A 3 1.77 16.84 -7.36
N ASP A 4 2.23 15.59 -7.18
CA ASP A 4 3.19 15.19 -6.14
C ASP A 4 4.65 15.41 -6.50
N GLU A 5 5.06 15.44 -7.77
CA GLU A 5 6.48 15.63 -8.12
C GLU A 5 6.94 17.07 -7.89
N ASN A 6 6.04 18.05 -7.99
CA ASN A 6 6.38 19.48 -7.92
C ASN A 6 6.70 19.98 -6.51
N ASN A 7 6.73 19.07 -5.55
CA ASN A 7 6.60 19.35 -4.14
C ASN A 7 7.87 19.02 -3.36
N LYS A 8 8.78 18.24 -3.96
CA LYS A 8 10.09 17.87 -3.40
C LYS A 8 11.18 18.80 -3.94
N VAL A 9 11.21 20.02 -3.42
CA VAL A 9 12.06 21.09 -3.97
C VAL A 9 13.26 21.43 -3.09
N ARG A 10 13.23 21.05 -1.80
CA ARG A 10 14.26 21.52 -0.87
C ARG A 10 15.61 20.89 -1.11
N PHE A 11 15.67 19.60 -1.41
CA PHE A 11 16.95 18.94 -1.66
C PHE A 11 17.66 19.51 -2.90
N GLU A 12 16.92 19.69 -4.00
CA GLU A 12 17.46 20.32 -5.21
C GLU A 12 17.98 21.74 -4.95
N ARG A 13 17.23 22.54 -4.18
CA ARG A 13 17.65 23.89 -3.79
C ARG A 13 18.89 23.87 -2.92
N LEU A 14 19.01 22.93 -1.98
CA LEU A 14 20.21 22.76 -1.16
C LEU A 14 21.43 22.47 -2.04
N ARG A 15 21.33 21.50 -2.97
CA ARG A 15 22.41 21.18 -3.91
C ARG A 15 22.82 22.39 -4.75
N LEU A 16 21.83 23.12 -5.26
CA LEU A 16 22.07 24.32 -6.06
C LEU A 16 22.81 25.40 -5.26
N VAL A 17 22.40 25.66 -4.03
CA VAL A 17 23.04 26.65 -3.15
C VAL A 17 24.46 26.22 -2.79
N ALA A 18 24.67 24.95 -2.42
CA ALA A 18 25.99 24.42 -2.09
C ALA A 18 26.96 24.54 -3.28
N ARG A 19 26.52 24.15 -4.49
CA ARG A 19 27.33 24.28 -5.71
C ARG A 19 27.67 25.73 -6.01
N LYS A 20 26.68 26.63 -5.96
CA LYS A 20 26.91 28.06 -6.17
C LYS A 20 27.87 28.65 -5.14
N ALA A 21 27.75 28.27 -3.87
CA ALA A 21 28.65 28.73 -2.82
C ALA A 21 30.09 28.27 -3.09
N LEU A 22 30.29 27.03 -3.51
CA LEU A 22 31.59 26.49 -3.90
C LEU A 22 32.19 27.24 -5.09
N GLU A 23 31.42 27.42 -6.16
CA GLU A 23 31.85 28.16 -7.35
C GLU A 23 32.26 29.61 -7.02
N GLN A 24 31.47 30.30 -6.18
CA GLN A 24 31.79 31.65 -5.75
C GLN A 24 33.02 31.71 -4.86
N SER A 25 33.24 30.69 -4.02
CA SER A 25 34.41 30.59 -3.15
C SER A 25 35.69 30.41 -3.96
N ILE A 26 35.68 29.50 -4.95
CA ILE A 26 36.80 29.33 -5.89
C ILE A 26 37.04 30.62 -6.67
N LYS A 27 35.99 31.21 -7.25
CA LYS A 27 36.11 32.42 -8.07
C LYS A 27 36.70 33.61 -7.32
N LYS A 28 36.41 33.77 -6.03
CA LYS A 28 36.89 34.91 -5.23
C LYS A 28 38.27 34.68 -4.62
N SER A 29 38.59 33.45 -4.23
CA SER A 29 39.80 33.12 -3.47
C SER A 29 40.94 32.59 -4.33
N LEU A 30 40.66 32.10 -5.54
CA LEU A 30 41.64 31.50 -6.44
C LEU A 30 41.75 32.33 -7.72
N THR A 31 41.96 33.64 -7.56
CA THR A 31 42.22 34.54 -8.69
C THR A 31 43.71 34.67 -8.96
N MET A 32 44.08 34.82 -10.23
CA MET A 32 45.48 34.99 -10.62
C MET A 32 46.10 36.24 -9.97
N GLU A 33 45.32 37.29 -9.71
CA GLU A 33 45.82 38.49 -9.01
C GLU A 33 46.28 38.17 -7.60
N GLN A 34 45.48 37.43 -6.82
CA GLN A 34 45.86 37.02 -5.46
C GLN A 34 47.08 36.11 -5.47
N VAL A 35 47.14 35.15 -6.39
CA VAL A 35 48.30 34.25 -6.54
C VAL A 35 49.56 35.04 -6.86
N LYS A 36 49.47 36.06 -7.74
CA LYS A 36 50.62 36.92 -8.07
C LYS A 36 51.13 37.69 -6.86
N THR A 37 50.24 38.15 -5.99
CA THR A 37 50.61 38.82 -4.73
C THR A 37 51.32 37.86 -3.76
N CYS A 38 50.92 36.59 -3.72
CA CYS A 38 51.51 35.58 -2.84
C CYS A 38 52.85 35.03 -3.34
N PHE A 39 53.08 35.00 -4.66
CA PHE A 39 54.29 34.41 -5.27
C PHE A 39 55.06 35.42 -6.15
N PRO A 40 55.47 36.59 -5.64
CA PRO A 40 56.00 37.68 -6.46
C PRO A 40 57.29 37.31 -7.21
N THR A 41 58.10 36.41 -6.67
CA THR A 41 59.36 35.96 -7.28
C THR A 41 59.16 35.06 -8.50
N LEU A 42 58.05 34.32 -8.58
CA LEU A 42 57.75 33.45 -9.72
C LEU A 42 57.10 34.21 -10.88
N VAL A 43 56.41 35.31 -10.59
CA VAL A 43 55.69 36.12 -11.58
C VAL A 43 56.64 36.94 -12.46
N THR A 44 57.89 37.13 -12.05
CA THR A 44 58.91 37.84 -12.83
C THR A 44 59.35 37.08 -14.08
N SER A 45 59.19 35.75 -14.10
CA SER A 45 59.48 34.91 -15.26
C SER A 45 58.19 34.51 -15.96
N GLN A 46 58.20 34.54 -17.30
CA GLN A 46 57.06 34.13 -18.11
C GLN A 46 56.71 32.64 -17.91
N ASP A 47 57.72 31.79 -17.71
CA ASP A 47 57.52 30.37 -17.39
C ASP A 47 56.91 30.18 -16.00
N GLY A 48 57.28 31.03 -15.03
CA GLY A 48 56.72 31.01 -13.68
C GLY A 48 55.25 31.41 -13.66
N VAL A 49 54.87 32.44 -14.42
CA VAL A 49 53.45 32.83 -14.62
C VAL A 49 52.66 31.66 -15.23
N ARG A 50 53.18 31.03 -16.29
CA ARG A 50 52.50 29.89 -16.93
C ARG A 50 52.34 28.70 -15.98
N SER A 51 53.36 28.44 -15.15
CA SER A 51 53.32 27.37 -14.16
C SER A 51 52.28 27.65 -13.07
N LEU A 52 52.16 28.91 -12.63
CA LEU A 52 51.13 29.33 -11.68
C LEU A 52 49.73 29.23 -12.26
N GLU A 53 49.52 29.60 -13.53
CA GLU A 53 48.22 29.43 -14.20
C GLU A 53 47.81 27.96 -14.30
N LEU A 54 48.76 27.08 -14.64
CA LEU A 54 48.54 25.65 -14.68
C LEU A 54 48.16 25.11 -13.29
N ALA A 55 48.93 25.47 -12.26
CA ALA A 55 48.70 25.06 -10.89
C ALA A 55 47.35 25.56 -10.36
N LEU A 56 46.99 26.81 -10.66
CA LEU A 56 45.72 27.40 -10.27
C LEU A 56 44.53 26.68 -10.92
N SER A 57 44.65 26.35 -12.20
CA SER A 57 43.63 25.57 -12.92
C SER A 57 43.47 24.18 -12.33
N GLN A 58 44.59 23.50 -12.02
CA GLN A 58 44.56 22.17 -11.41
C GLN A 58 43.94 22.20 -10.01
N MET A 59 44.37 23.16 -9.18
CA MET A 59 43.85 23.30 -7.82
C MET A 59 42.36 23.65 -7.82
N SER A 60 41.92 24.55 -8.70
CA SER A 60 40.50 24.91 -8.82
C SER A 60 39.67 23.71 -9.29
N GLY A 61 40.15 22.96 -10.28
CA GLY A 61 39.47 21.76 -10.77
C GLY A 61 39.40 20.66 -9.72
N PHE A 62 40.52 20.37 -9.04
CA PHE A 62 40.59 19.38 -7.96
C PHE A 62 39.67 19.76 -6.80
N TRP A 63 39.76 21.01 -6.32
CA TRP A 63 38.92 21.51 -5.24
C TRP A 63 37.44 21.40 -5.60
N HIS A 64 37.06 21.82 -6.82
CA HIS A 64 35.68 21.75 -7.27
C HIS A 64 35.15 20.32 -7.33
N ALA A 65 35.86 19.40 -8.00
CA ALA A 65 35.42 18.02 -8.13
C ALA A 65 35.35 17.31 -6.77
N ASN A 66 36.43 17.37 -5.99
CA ASN A 66 36.51 16.68 -4.71
C ASN A 66 35.50 17.22 -3.69
N SER A 67 35.21 18.52 -3.70
CA SER A 67 34.18 19.08 -2.82
C SER A 67 32.77 18.63 -3.21
N LEU A 68 32.47 18.51 -4.50
CA LEU A 68 31.17 18.02 -4.95
C LEU A 68 30.98 16.54 -4.61
N ASP A 69 32.02 15.73 -4.81
CA ASP A 69 31.99 14.31 -4.44
C ASP A 69 31.78 14.15 -2.93
N GLU A 70 32.47 14.95 -2.11
CA GLU A 70 32.30 14.95 -0.65
C GLU A 70 30.90 15.42 -0.24
N PHE A 71 30.33 16.44 -0.89
CA PHE A 71 28.96 16.88 -0.61
C PHE A 71 27.95 15.76 -0.90
N ASP A 72 28.08 15.10 -2.06
CA ASP A 72 27.20 14.00 -2.42
C ASP A 72 27.37 12.80 -1.45
N LEU A 73 28.59 12.55 -0.95
CA LEU A 73 28.84 11.56 0.11
C LEU A 73 28.09 11.91 1.40
N ILE A 74 28.21 13.16 1.88
CA ILE A 74 27.52 13.64 3.09
C ILE A 74 26.00 13.53 2.93
N TYR A 75 25.47 13.92 1.75
CA TYR A 75 24.04 13.81 1.47
C TYR A 75 23.54 12.37 1.59
N LYS A 76 24.33 11.42 1.09
CA LYS A 76 24.02 9.99 1.17
C LYS A 76 24.16 9.44 2.58
N GLU A 77 25.24 9.75 3.29
CA GLU A 77 25.48 9.26 4.65
C GLU A 77 24.41 9.74 5.64
N LYS A 78 23.92 10.96 5.46
CA LYS A 78 22.92 11.55 6.35
C LYS A 78 21.49 11.35 5.87
N ASP A 79 21.31 10.73 4.72
CA ASP A 79 20.02 10.54 4.06
C ASP A 79 19.23 11.87 3.96
N ILE A 80 19.91 12.90 3.48
CA ILE A 80 19.37 14.27 3.47
C ILE A 80 18.22 14.40 2.48
N GLU A 81 18.27 13.66 1.37
CA GLU A 81 17.22 13.67 0.35
C GLU A 81 15.90 13.19 0.92
N SER A 82 15.84 11.98 1.52
CA SER A 82 14.62 11.46 2.13
C SER A 82 14.08 12.40 3.21
N LYS A 83 14.95 12.92 4.08
CA LYS A 83 14.53 13.82 5.17
C LYS A 83 13.97 15.15 4.68
N LEU A 84 14.53 15.72 3.61
CA LEU A 84 14.02 16.97 3.06
C LEU A 84 12.74 16.77 2.27
N ASP A 85 12.59 15.62 1.61
CA ASP A 85 11.35 15.20 0.96
C ASP A 85 10.24 14.98 1.99
N GLU A 86 10.51 14.24 3.06
CA GLU A 86 9.59 14.06 4.19
C GLU A 86 9.19 15.41 4.81
N LEU A 87 10.14 16.35 4.93
CA LEU A 87 9.84 17.70 5.40
C LEU A 87 8.94 18.47 4.42
N ASP A 88 9.11 18.29 3.10
CA ASP A 88 8.22 18.85 2.08
C ASP A 88 6.80 18.31 2.22
N ASP A 89 6.66 17.01 2.46
CA ASP A 89 5.37 16.35 2.70
C ASP A 89 4.71 16.83 4.01
N ILE A 90 5.47 16.94 5.10
CA ILE A 90 4.99 17.48 6.38
C ILE A 90 4.47 18.90 6.21
N ILE A 91 5.21 19.76 5.51
CA ILE A 91 4.83 21.16 5.31
C ILE A 91 3.55 21.26 4.47
N GLN A 92 3.41 20.45 3.43
CA GLN A 92 2.17 20.43 2.64
C GLN A 92 0.99 19.91 3.44
N ASN A 93 1.17 18.84 4.22
CA ASN A 93 0.13 18.32 5.08
C ASN A 93 -0.30 19.37 6.11
N ALA A 94 0.64 20.12 6.68
CA ALA A 94 0.36 21.24 7.57
C ALA A 94 -0.40 22.38 6.86
N GLN A 95 -0.02 22.73 5.62
CA GLN A 95 -0.74 23.72 4.81
C GLN A 95 -2.18 23.28 4.50
N ARG A 96 -2.38 22.04 4.04
CA ARG A 96 -3.71 21.46 3.80
C ARG A 96 -4.56 21.45 5.07
N THR A 97 -3.96 21.11 6.22
CA THR A 97 -4.65 21.11 7.52
C THR A 97 -5.09 22.53 7.91
N LYS A 98 -4.21 23.51 7.74
CA LYS A 98 -4.52 24.92 7.97
C LYS A 98 -5.65 25.42 7.07
N ASP A 99 -5.61 25.07 5.78
CA ASP A 99 -6.65 25.47 4.82
C ASP A 99 -8.00 24.81 5.11
N SER A 100 -7.99 23.62 5.72
CA SER A 100 -9.20 22.93 6.20
C SER A 100 -9.77 23.49 7.51
N GLY A 101 -9.14 24.52 8.10
CA GLY A 101 -9.59 25.16 9.34
C GLY A 101 -9.32 24.34 10.62
N LYS A 102 -8.50 23.28 10.54
CA LYS A 102 -8.09 22.49 11.70
C LYS A 102 -6.91 23.17 12.39
N GLU A 103 -6.95 23.25 13.72
CA GLU A 103 -5.83 23.82 14.49
C GLU A 103 -4.58 22.94 14.38
N PRO A 104 -3.38 23.53 14.28
CA PRO A 104 -2.13 22.80 14.23
C PRO A 104 -1.84 22.12 15.57
N SER A 105 -1.45 20.85 15.52
CA SER A 105 -1.07 20.06 16.68
C SER A 105 0.32 20.49 17.19
N ASN A 106 0.39 21.14 18.35
CA ASN A 106 1.66 21.52 18.98
C ASN A 106 2.23 20.35 19.79
N ILE A 107 3.05 19.51 19.14
CA ILE A 107 3.62 18.31 19.76
C ILE A 107 4.48 18.64 20.98
N ASP A 108 5.18 19.77 20.98
CA ASP A 108 6.05 20.19 22.09
C ASP A 108 5.28 20.51 23.40
N GLN A 109 3.97 20.67 23.32
CA GLN A 109 3.10 20.87 24.50
C GLN A 109 2.51 19.56 25.00
N LEU A 110 2.62 18.47 24.23
CA LEU A 110 2.11 17.15 24.62
C LEU A 110 3.11 16.48 25.57
N SER A 111 2.59 15.96 26.67
CA SER A 111 3.38 15.13 27.57
C SER A 111 3.78 13.82 26.85
N PRO A 112 4.89 13.18 27.27
CA PRO A 112 5.27 11.87 26.72
C PRO A 112 4.15 10.83 26.79
N LEU A 113 3.30 10.89 27.83
CA LEU A 113 2.13 10.01 27.95
C LEU A 113 1.10 10.29 26.86
N GLU A 114 0.82 11.56 26.57
CA GLU A 114 -0.17 11.95 25.56
C GLU A 114 0.28 11.56 24.15
N ILE A 115 1.59 11.60 23.86
CA ILE A 115 2.15 11.11 22.59
C ILE A 115 1.93 9.60 22.46
N VAL A 116 2.26 8.84 23.50
CA VAL A 116 2.06 7.38 23.52
C VAL A 116 0.57 7.05 23.39
N ASP A 117 -0.30 7.71 24.15
CA ASP A 117 -1.74 7.51 24.11
C ASP A 117 -2.32 7.84 22.73
N SER A 118 -1.87 8.92 22.08
CA SER A 118 -2.32 9.26 20.72
C SER A 118 -1.99 8.16 19.71
N THR A 119 -0.80 7.54 19.85
CA THR A 119 -0.34 6.45 18.99
C THR A 119 -1.10 5.16 19.28
N ILE A 120 -1.38 4.89 20.56
CA ILE A 120 -2.21 3.74 20.98
C ILE A 120 -3.61 3.91 20.41
N VAL A 121 -4.23 5.09 20.55
CA VAL A 121 -5.58 5.37 20.05
C VAL A 121 -5.65 5.23 18.53
N SER A 122 -4.67 5.74 17.78
CA SER A 122 -4.64 5.55 16.33
C SER A 122 -4.52 4.08 15.93
N ASN A 123 -3.68 3.31 16.62
CA ASN A 123 -3.52 1.88 16.36
C ASN A 123 -4.79 1.10 16.75
N SER A 124 -5.39 1.40 17.90
CA SER A 124 -6.64 0.80 18.35
C SER A 124 -7.78 1.08 17.37
N LYS A 125 -7.83 2.27 16.78
CA LYS A 125 -8.80 2.60 15.74
C LYS A 125 -8.62 1.73 14.49
N ASN A 126 -7.40 1.57 14.00
CA ASN A 126 -7.12 0.70 12.85
C ASN A 126 -7.50 -0.76 13.12
N VAL A 127 -7.25 -1.25 14.34
CA VAL A 127 -7.65 -2.60 14.77
C VAL A 127 -9.17 -2.71 14.84
N LEU A 128 -9.86 -1.71 15.38
CA LEU A 128 -11.31 -1.68 15.45
C LEU A 128 -11.94 -1.69 14.05
N ASP A 129 -11.43 -0.86 13.13
CA ASP A 129 -11.91 -0.80 11.74
C ASP A 129 -11.69 -2.15 11.03
N SER A 130 -10.55 -2.81 11.29
CA SER A 130 -10.28 -4.16 10.77
C SER A 130 -11.22 -5.21 11.35
N LEU A 131 -11.48 -5.17 12.66
CA LEU A 131 -12.44 -6.07 13.32
C LEU A 131 -13.87 -5.84 12.82
N GLN A 132 -14.26 -4.59 12.60
CA GLN A 132 -15.56 -4.24 12.04
C GLN A 132 -15.71 -4.84 10.64
N MET A 133 -14.68 -4.71 9.79
CA MET A 133 -14.70 -5.30 8.45
C MET A 133 -14.82 -6.83 8.50
N ILE A 134 -14.12 -7.50 9.42
CA ILE A 134 -14.23 -8.95 9.62
C ILE A 134 -15.62 -9.33 10.11
N TYR A 135 -16.18 -8.56 11.06
CA TYR A 135 -17.51 -8.79 11.58
C TYR A 135 -18.58 -8.67 10.49
N ASP A 136 -18.52 -7.60 9.69
CA ASP A 136 -19.44 -7.35 8.60
C ASP A 136 -19.38 -8.48 7.56
N GLN A 137 -18.16 -8.96 7.23
CA GLN A 137 -17.99 -10.11 6.36
C GLN A 137 -18.61 -11.38 6.95
N LEU A 138 -18.38 -11.66 8.25
CA LEU A 138 -18.94 -12.85 8.90
C LEU A 138 -20.48 -12.81 8.95
N CYS A 139 -21.07 -11.62 9.09
CA CYS A 139 -22.51 -11.44 9.00
C CYS A 139 -23.05 -11.77 7.60
N LEU A 140 -22.35 -11.36 6.55
CA LEU A 140 -22.71 -11.71 5.17
C LEU A 140 -22.60 -13.22 4.94
N ASP A 141 -21.47 -13.82 5.32
CA ASP A 141 -21.22 -15.25 5.15
C ASP A 141 -22.26 -16.11 5.90
N ASN A 142 -22.62 -15.72 7.14
CA ASN A 142 -23.66 -16.42 7.91
C ASN A 142 -25.04 -16.31 7.25
N ALA A 143 -25.37 -15.16 6.66
CA ALA A 143 -26.64 -14.98 5.97
C ALA A 143 -26.72 -15.82 4.68
N GLU A 144 -25.60 -15.92 3.94
CA GLU A 144 -25.48 -16.77 2.77
C GLU A 144 -25.61 -18.25 3.15
N LEU A 145 -24.86 -18.71 4.15
CA LEU A 145 -24.93 -20.09 4.66
C LEU A 145 -26.34 -20.45 5.16
N TYR A 146 -27.01 -19.54 5.85
CA TYR A 146 -28.39 -19.77 6.30
C TYR A 146 -29.36 -19.94 5.11
N THR A 147 -29.14 -19.16 4.05
CA THR A 147 -29.94 -19.24 2.82
C THR A 147 -29.72 -20.58 2.12
N GLU A 148 -28.47 -20.99 1.93
CA GLU A 148 -28.11 -22.28 1.33
C GLU A 148 -28.69 -23.45 2.14
N LEU A 149 -28.60 -23.40 3.46
CA LEU A 149 -29.13 -24.45 4.34
C LEU A 149 -30.66 -24.53 4.28
N SER A 150 -31.34 -23.38 4.12
CA SER A 150 -32.79 -23.32 3.92
C SER A 150 -33.21 -23.95 2.59
N GLU A 151 -32.48 -23.66 1.51
CA GLU A 151 -32.72 -24.24 0.19
C GLU A 151 -32.51 -25.75 0.19
N LEU A 152 -31.40 -26.22 0.77
CA LEU A 152 -31.11 -27.64 0.89
C LEU A 152 -32.18 -28.39 1.72
N THR A 153 -32.69 -27.75 2.78
CA THR A 153 -33.80 -28.29 3.58
C THR A 153 -35.07 -28.41 2.74
N LYS A 154 -35.43 -27.39 1.96
CA LYS A 154 -36.59 -27.44 1.06
C LYS A 154 -36.45 -28.54 0.02
N GLU A 155 -35.26 -28.68 -0.57
CA GLU A 155 -34.98 -29.73 -1.54
C GLU A 155 -35.09 -31.13 -0.92
N SER A 156 -34.49 -31.35 0.25
CA SER A 156 -34.61 -32.59 1.01
C SER A 156 -36.07 -32.94 1.31
N THR A 157 -36.87 -31.95 1.72
CA THR A 157 -38.31 -32.13 1.99
C THR A 157 -39.07 -32.50 0.71
N ARG A 158 -38.75 -31.87 -0.42
CA ARG A 158 -39.32 -32.18 -1.73
C ARG A 158 -39.01 -33.62 -2.15
N ILE A 159 -37.74 -34.04 -2.03
CA ILE A 159 -37.31 -35.41 -2.36
C ILE A 159 -38.02 -36.41 -1.45
N ASN A 160 -38.08 -36.15 -0.15
CA ASN A 160 -38.77 -37.03 0.80
C ASN A 160 -40.26 -37.18 0.48
N ASN A 161 -40.93 -36.10 0.09
CA ASN A 161 -42.33 -36.14 -0.37
C ASN A 161 -42.48 -36.93 -1.67
N SER A 162 -41.57 -36.77 -2.63
CA SER A 162 -41.57 -37.57 -3.87
C SER A 162 -41.36 -39.06 -3.59
N ILE A 163 -40.46 -39.41 -2.66
CA ILE A 163 -40.23 -40.80 -2.24
C ILE A 163 -41.51 -41.37 -1.60
N LYS A 164 -42.14 -40.64 -0.68
CA LYS A 164 -43.40 -41.07 -0.06
C LYS A 164 -44.49 -41.30 -1.10
N SER A 165 -44.67 -40.38 -2.04
CA SER A 165 -45.63 -40.55 -3.14
C SER A 165 -45.30 -41.76 -4.01
N GLY A 166 -44.01 -42.01 -4.30
CA GLY A 166 -43.57 -43.18 -5.05
C GLY A 166 -43.86 -44.49 -4.33
N ILE A 167 -43.64 -44.54 -3.01
CA ILE A 167 -43.98 -45.70 -2.17
C ILE A 167 -45.51 -45.91 -2.14
N GLU A 168 -46.30 -44.85 -2.00
CA GLU A 168 -47.76 -44.95 -2.03
C GLU A 168 -48.27 -45.47 -3.38
N GLN A 169 -47.68 -45.02 -4.48
CA GLN A 169 -48.02 -45.50 -5.82
C GLN A 169 -47.65 -46.98 -5.99
N LEU A 170 -46.44 -47.38 -5.58
CA LEU A 170 -46.02 -48.78 -5.59
C LEU A 170 -46.93 -49.67 -4.73
N ASN A 171 -47.35 -49.19 -3.56
CA ASN A 171 -48.31 -49.92 -2.72
C ASN A 171 -49.68 -50.07 -3.39
N LYS A 172 -50.17 -49.04 -4.10
CA LYS A 172 -51.42 -49.13 -4.88
C LYS A 172 -51.29 -50.14 -6.03
N GLU A 173 -50.19 -50.10 -6.77
CA GLU A 173 -49.93 -51.03 -7.87
C GLU A 173 -49.82 -52.47 -7.35
N ALA A 174 -49.07 -52.70 -6.27
CA ALA A 174 -48.95 -54.01 -5.63
C ALA A 174 -50.31 -54.57 -5.19
N ASN A 175 -51.16 -53.75 -4.55
CA ASN A 175 -52.51 -54.15 -4.18
C ASN A 175 -53.40 -54.46 -5.39
N SER A 176 -53.24 -53.74 -6.51
CA SER A 176 -53.98 -54.03 -7.74
C SER A 176 -53.57 -55.37 -8.36
N VAL A 177 -52.27 -55.71 -8.31
CA VAL A 177 -51.76 -57.00 -8.79
C VAL A 177 -52.25 -58.15 -7.93
N GLU A 178 -52.33 -57.96 -6.60
CA GLU A 178 -52.94 -58.96 -5.71
C GLU A 178 -54.43 -59.16 -6.02
N LEU A 179 -55.19 -58.09 -6.30
CA LEU A 179 -56.58 -58.15 -6.70
C LEU A 179 -56.78 -58.85 -8.06
N GLU A 180 -55.96 -58.53 -9.06
CA GLU A 180 -55.99 -59.22 -10.37
C GLU A 180 -55.67 -60.71 -10.22
N LYS A 181 -54.67 -61.05 -9.40
CA LYS A 181 -54.32 -62.45 -9.12
C LYS A 181 -55.45 -63.19 -8.41
N ALA A 182 -56.15 -62.55 -7.47
CA ALA A 182 -57.32 -63.11 -6.80
C ALA A 182 -58.50 -63.29 -7.77
N GLY A 183 -58.74 -62.31 -8.66
CA GLY A 183 -59.75 -62.41 -9.72
C GLY A 183 -59.50 -63.60 -10.65
N LEU A 184 -58.27 -63.76 -11.13
CA LEU A 184 -57.85 -64.92 -11.96
C LEU A 184 -58.02 -66.27 -11.25
N GLN A 185 -57.92 -66.32 -9.91
CA GLN A 185 -58.18 -67.53 -9.15
C GLN A 185 -59.69 -67.81 -9.01
N ILE A 186 -60.51 -66.78 -8.89
CA ILE A 186 -61.97 -66.91 -8.86
C ILE A 186 -62.49 -67.37 -10.21
N ASP A 187 -62.02 -66.80 -11.32
CA ASP A 187 -62.43 -67.21 -12.67
C ASP A 187 -62.10 -68.69 -12.91
N LYS A 188 -60.89 -69.14 -12.51
CA LYS A 188 -60.54 -70.56 -12.57
C LYS A 188 -61.43 -71.47 -11.71
N LEU A 189 -61.94 -70.98 -10.58
CA LEU A 189 -62.85 -71.74 -9.73
C LEU A 189 -64.26 -71.79 -10.33
N ILE A 190 -64.70 -70.71 -11.01
CA ILE A 190 -65.98 -70.67 -11.73
C ILE A 190 -65.94 -71.63 -12.92
N ASP A 191 -64.87 -71.62 -13.72
CA ASP A 191 -64.70 -72.56 -14.84
C ASP A 191 -64.78 -74.03 -14.38
N ILE A 192 -64.20 -74.35 -13.23
CA ILE A 192 -64.26 -75.71 -12.64
C ILE A 192 -65.68 -76.07 -12.16
N LEU A 193 -66.49 -75.09 -11.77
CA LEU A 193 -67.86 -75.30 -11.30
C LEU A 193 -68.87 -75.40 -12.46
N GLU A 194 -68.61 -74.76 -13.59
CA GLU A 194 -69.47 -74.83 -14.79
C GLU A 194 -69.23 -76.10 -15.62
N GLU A 195 -68.09 -76.78 -15.47
CA GLU A 195 -67.80 -78.07 -16.12
C GLU A 195 -68.36 -79.33 -15.41
N LYS A 196 -69.17 -79.17 -14.35
CA LYS A 196 -69.80 -80.28 -13.60
C LYS A 196 -71.32 -80.25 -13.63
#